data_AF-A0A9E5YU25-F1
#
_entry.id   AF-A0A9E5YU25-F1
#
_cell.length_a   1.000
_cell.length_b   1.000
_cell.length_c   1.000
_cell.angle_alpha   90.00
_cell.angle_beta   90.00
_cell.angle_gamma   90.00
#
_symmetry.space_group_name_H-M   'P 1'
#
loop_
_entity.id
_entity.type
_entity.pdbx_description
1 polymer ?
#
loop_
_entity_poly.entity_id
_entity_poly.type
_entity_poly.pdbx_seq_one_letter_code
_entity_poly.pdbx_strand_id
1 'polypeptide(L)'
;MKKIALILFFIFIISKLFCVSQFACIFTLLNPSATDVAFGLDSGTANIWNTNPLSVWSNPAKLGYHKGFAFGYSHDLWFEDVPGINDMYLRSSYVSFGWNGIGILLPALCSNGRLGTCMDYGEQEEYDEDGNYLGSFSAYESDTKFAIGINTLEIISNLIKNRQLTFLQNCADLSLGYNYDIIYSKLGYKGKSFSTGIGGIFRLSLSKFFEDFDNLFTLDLASGVYLLNPSKLR
;
A
#
# COMPACT_ATOMS: atom_id res chain seq x y z
N MET A 1 19.56 15.95 15.28
CA MET A 1 20.19 15.14 14.21
C MET A 1 20.48 13.70 14.63
N LYS A 2 21.29 13.44 15.68
CA LYS A 2 21.62 12.05 16.12
C LYS A 2 20.41 11.17 16.47
N LYS A 3 19.33 11.73 17.03
CA LYS A 3 18.11 10.99 17.39
C LYS A 3 17.28 10.52 16.17
N ILE A 4 17.24 11.33 15.11
CA ILE A 4 16.51 11.00 13.86
C ILE A 4 17.27 9.91 13.09
N ALA A 5 18.60 10.01 13.03
CA ALA A 5 19.44 8.96 12.45
C ALA A 5 19.28 7.62 13.20
N LEU A 6 19.14 7.66 14.53
CA LEU A 6 18.93 6.45 15.34
C LEU A 6 17.57 5.79 15.07
N ILE A 7 16.52 6.59 14.86
CA ILE A 7 15.18 6.09 14.53
C ILE A 7 15.17 5.47 13.12
N LEU A 8 15.75 6.16 12.13
CA LEU A 8 15.89 5.64 10.78
C LEU A 8 16.73 4.35 10.75
N PHE A 9 17.79 4.29 11.56
CA PHE A 9 18.62 3.10 11.73
C PHE A 9 17.86 1.94 12.39
N PHE A 10 17.02 2.21 13.39
CA PHE A 10 16.17 1.19 14.02
C PHE A 10 15.11 0.65 13.06
N ILE A 11 14.47 1.52 12.26
CA ILE A 11 13.54 1.12 11.20
C ILE A 11 14.24 0.22 10.18
N PHE A 12 15.47 0.57 9.79
CA PHE A 12 16.28 -0.20 8.83
C PHE A 12 16.70 -1.58 9.39
N ILE A 13 17.01 -1.68 10.68
CA ILE A 13 17.36 -2.97 11.31
C ILE A 13 16.15 -3.89 11.45
N ILE A 14 15.00 -3.35 11.85
CA ILE A 14 13.76 -4.13 12.00
C ILE A 14 13.30 -4.69 10.64
N SER A 15 13.51 -3.94 9.54
CA SER A 15 13.13 -4.39 8.18
C SER A 15 13.91 -5.62 7.65
N LYS A 16 15.05 -5.98 8.27
CA LYS A 16 15.90 -7.09 7.77
C LYS A 16 15.58 -8.46 8.36
N LEU A 17 14.71 -8.57 9.37
CA LEU A 17 14.66 -9.80 10.18
C LEU A 17 13.72 -10.89 9.65
N PHE A 18 12.70 -10.59 8.83
CA PHE A 18 11.76 -11.62 8.37
C PHE A 18 11.14 -11.25 7.01
N CYS A 19 11.63 -11.80 5.90
CA CYS A 19 11.01 -11.55 4.58
C CYS A 19 11.10 -12.76 3.63
N VAL A 20 9.94 -13.27 3.22
CA VAL A 20 9.76 -14.24 2.13
C VAL A 20 9.20 -13.48 0.91
N SER A 21 9.40 -14.01 -0.29
CA SER A 21 9.10 -13.31 -1.56
C SER A 21 7.59 -13.12 -1.72
N GLN A 22 7.14 -11.98 -2.26
CA GLN A 22 5.75 -11.77 -2.73
C GLN A 22 5.32 -12.76 -3.82
N PHE A 23 6.27 -13.40 -4.51
CA PHE A 23 5.96 -14.54 -5.39
C PHE A 23 5.47 -15.79 -4.64
N ALA A 24 5.37 -15.74 -3.30
CA ALA A 24 4.71 -16.80 -2.54
C ALA A 24 3.19 -16.83 -2.76
N CYS A 25 2.56 -15.69 -3.09
CA CYS A 25 1.10 -15.59 -3.29
C CYS A 25 0.77 -14.62 -4.45
N ILE A 26 0.27 -15.16 -5.56
CA ILE A 26 0.00 -14.41 -6.81
C ILE A 26 -1.01 -13.28 -6.60
N PHE A 27 -1.99 -13.44 -5.70
CA PHE A 27 -3.01 -12.41 -5.47
C PHE A 27 -2.42 -11.08 -4.98
N THR A 28 -1.20 -11.07 -4.41
CA THR A 28 -0.56 -9.82 -3.96
C THR A 28 -0.18 -8.87 -5.12
N LEU A 29 -0.22 -9.37 -6.36
CA LEU A 29 -0.07 -8.57 -7.58
C LEU A 29 -1.36 -7.84 -7.96
N LEU A 30 -2.50 -8.22 -7.39
CA LEU A 30 -3.78 -7.56 -7.64
C LEU A 30 -3.87 -6.31 -6.76
N ASN A 31 -4.05 -5.15 -7.40
CA ASN A 31 -4.21 -3.90 -6.68
C ASN A 31 -5.68 -3.74 -6.26
N PRO A 32 -5.97 -3.59 -4.96
CA PRO A 32 -7.35 -3.45 -4.48
C PRO A 32 -7.96 -2.07 -4.74
N SER A 33 -7.16 -1.07 -5.14
CA SER A 33 -7.64 0.27 -5.46
C SER A 33 -8.16 0.35 -6.88
N ALA A 34 -9.48 0.43 -7.05
CA ALA A 34 -10.12 0.63 -8.35
C ALA A 34 -9.55 1.85 -9.11
N THR A 35 -9.23 2.93 -8.40
CA THR A 35 -8.60 4.12 -8.99
C THR A 35 -7.23 3.79 -9.57
N ASP A 36 -6.37 3.10 -8.81
CA ASP A 36 -5.02 2.80 -9.30
C ASP A 36 -5.04 1.78 -10.44
N VAL A 37 -5.98 0.82 -10.40
CA VAL A 37 -6.25 -0.11 -11.51
C VAL A 37 -6.66 0.65 -12.77
N ALA A 38 -7.60 1.61 -12.66
CA ALA A 38 -8.04 2.43 -13.78
C ALA A 38 -6.92 3.30 -14.39
N PHE A 39 -5.92 3.68 -13.58
CA PHE A 39 -4.72 4.38 -14.03
C PHE A 39 -3.63 3.44 -14.58
N GLY A 40 -3.90 2.14 -14.75
CA GLY A 40 -2.93 1.19 -15.30
C GLY A 40 -1.93 0.63 -14.29
N LEU A 41 -2.33 0.51 -13.01
CA LEU A 41 -1.57 -0.04 -11.87
C LEU A 41 -0.32 0.77 -11.50
N ASP A 42 0.65 0.87 -12.41
CA ASP A 42 1.97 1.45 -12.18
C ASP A 42 1.91 2.97 -11.95
N SER A 43 1.02 3.67 -12.66
CA SER A 43 0.78 5.10 -12.45
C SER A 43 0.18 5.38 -11.06
N GLY A 44 -0.42 4.37 -10.43
CA GLY A 44 -0.83 4.43 -9.02
C GLY A 44 0.33 4.83 -8.12
N THR A 45 1.56 4.36 -8.36
CA THR A 45 2.75 4.57 -7.50
C THR A 45 3.03 6.02 -7.14
N ALA A 46 2.71 6.97 -8.02
CA ALA A 46 2.98 8.40 -7.83
C ALA A 46 1.71 9.27 -7.65
N ASN A 47 0.51 8.65 -7.67
CA ASN A 47 -0.75 9.39 -7.50
C ASN A 47 -0.97 9.79 -6.03
N ILE A 48 -0.35 10.90 -5.63
CA ILE A 48 -0.43 11.45 -4.27
C ILE A 48 -1.77 12.12 -3.93
N TRP A 49 -2.59 12.39 -4.94
CA TRP A 49 -3.89 13.04 -4.77
C TRP A 49 -5.00 12.06 -4.43
N ASN A 50 -4.77 10.76 -4.63
CA ASN A 50 -5.67 9.72 -4.19
C ASN A 50 -5.52 9.49 -2.68
N THR A 51 -6.51 9.91 -1.91
CA THR A 51 -6.55 9.73 -0.45
C THR A 51 -7.15 8.40 -0.02
N ASN A 52 -7.62 7.57 -0.96
CA ASN A 52 -8.18 6.26 -0.62
C ASN A 52 -7.08 5.38 0.01
N PRO A 53 -7.31 4.78 1.21
CA PRO A 53 -6.37 3.88 1.86
C PRO A 53 -5.92 2.70 0.99
N LEU A 54 -6.80 2.22 0.10
CA LEU A 54 -6.47 1.11 -0.81
C LEU A 54 -5.35 1.48 -1.78
N SER A 55 -5.20 2.76 -2.14
CA SER A 55 -4.16 3.23 -3.05
C SER A 55 -2.74 3.15 -2.47
N VAL A 56 -2.63 3.03 -1.13
CA VAL A 56 -1.36 2.83 -0.44
C VAL A 56 -0.72 1.49 -0.83
N TRP A 57 -1.51 0.55 -1.36
CA TRP A 57 -1.04 -0.72 -1.88
C TRP A 57 0.15 -0.59 -2.85
N SER A 58 0.10 0.41 -3.74
CA SER A 58 1.12 0.63 -4.76
C SER A 58 2.36 1.36 -4.25
N ASN A 59 2.24 2.15 -3.16
CA ASN A 59 3.36 2.88 -2.58
C ASN A 59 3.03 3.41 -1.16
N PRO A 60 3.71 2.95 -0.09
CA PRO A 60 3.47 3.45 1.27
C PRO A 60 3.83 4.93 1.45
N ALA A 61 4.67 5.52 0.58
CA ALA A 61 5.05 6.92 0.67
C ALA A 61 3.87 7.89 0.41
N LYS A 62 2.77 7.42 -0.20
CA LYS A 62 1.55 8.24 -0.35
C LYS A 62 1.01 8.72 0.99
N LEU A 63 1.17 7.92 2.06
CA LEU A 63 0.70 8.26 3.40
C LEU A 63 1.31 9.57 3.93
N GLY A 64 2.52 9.94 3.51
CA GLY A 64 3.13 11.21 3.92
C GLY A 64 2.37 12.45 3.40
N TYR A 65 1.58 12.30 2.33
CA TYR A 65 0.71 13.34 1.77
C TYR A 65 -0.73 13.27 2.30
N HIS A 66 -1.08 12.19 3.01
CA HIS A 66 -2.43 11.98 3.50
C HIS A 66 -2.75 12.93 4.66
N LYS A 67 -3.97 13.48 4.68
CA LYS A 67 -4.45 14.39 5.73
C LYS A 67 -5.82 13.95 6.21
N GLY A 68 -5.97 13.85 7.53
CA GLY A 68 -7.20 13.41 8.17
C GLY A 68 -7.38 11.90 8.14
N PHE A 69 -8.62 11.48 8.29
CA PHE A 69 -9.04 10.07 8.36
C PHE A 69 -9.66 9.65 7.03
N ALA A 70 -9.33 8.46 6.55
CA ALA A 70 -10.01 7.85 5.42
C ALA A 70 -10.24 6.35 5.66
N PHE A 71 -11.33 5.84 5.11
CA PHE A 71 -11.67 4.43 5.09
C PHE A 71 -11.85 3.99 3.63
N GLY A 72 -11.27 2.85 3.28
CA GLY A 72 -11.32 2.28 1.95
C GLY A 72 -11.80 0.83 2.05
N TYR A 73 -12.78 0.49 1.22
CA TYR A 73 -13.34 -0.86 1.10
C TYR A 73 -13.54 -1.19 -0.38
N SER A 74 -13.20 -2.41 -0.78
CA SER A 74 -13.52 -2.98 -2.09
C SER A 74 -14.02 -4.42 -1.96
N HIS A 75 -14.85 -4.82 -2.91
CA HIS A 75 -15.44 -6.15 -3.02
C HIS A 75 -15.68 -6.43 -4.49
N ASP A 76 -14.76 -7.17 -5.09
CA ASP A 76 -14.75 -7.44 -6.52
C ASP A 76 -14.94 -8.93 -6.74
N LEU A 77 -15.95 -9.31 -7.53
CA LEU A 77 -16.14 -10.68 -8.00
C LEU A 77 -15.12 -10.92 -9.11
N TRP A 78 -14.12 -11.74 -8.81
CA TRP A 78 -13.02 -12.00 -9.72
C TRP A 78 -13.43 -13.12 -10.68
N PHE A 79 -13.34 -12.86 -11.98
CA PHE A 79 -13.83 -13.75 -13.06
C PHE A 79 -15.36 -13.91 -13.17
N GLU A 80 -16.14 -12.85 -12.88
CA GLU A 80 -17.60 -12.85 -13.06
C GLU A 80 -18.07 -13.36 -14.43
N ASP A 81 -17.31 -13.06 -15.48
CA ASP A 81 -17.65 -13.44 -16.86
C ASP A 81 -17.21 -14.87 -17.25
N VAL A 82 -16.55 -15.62 -16.37
CA VAL A 82 -16.08 -16.98 -16.67
C VAL A 82 -17.13 -18.01 -16.22
N PRO A 83 -17.76 -18.75 -17.16
CA PRO A 83 -18.76 -19.74 -16.80
C PRO A 83 -18.20 -20.81 -15.86
N GLY A 84 -18.89 -21.05 -14.74
CA GLY A 84 -18.50 -22.04 -13.74
C GLY A 84 -17.59 -21.51 -12.62
N ILE A 85 -17.22 -20.22 -12.64
CA ILE A 85 -16.47 -19.57 -11.57
C ILE A 85 -17.31 -18.39 -11.05
N ASN A 86 -17.98 -18.57 -9.91
CA ASN A 86 -18.92 -17.57 -9.36
C ASN A 86 -18.71 -17.27 -7.87
N ASP A 87 -17.66 -17.82 -7.28
CA ASP A 87 -17.35 -17.76 -5.86
C ASP A 87 -15.95 -17.22 -5.56
N MET A 88 -15.24 -16.72 -6.57
CA MET A 88 -13.93 -16.09 -6.42
C MET A 88 -14.07 -14.59 -6.17
N TYR A 89 -13.57 -14.10 -5.03
CA TYR A 89 -13.75 -12.70 -4.66
C TYR A 89 -12.48 -12.09 -4.08
N LEU A 90 -12.13 -10.90 -4.57
CA LEU A 90 -11.12 -10.05 -3.98
C LEU A 90 -11.81 -9.02 -3.08
N ARG A 91 -11.43 -8.98 -1.81
CA ARG A 91 -12.02 -8.07 -0.82
C ARG A 91 -10.92 -7.34 -0.08
N SER A 92 -11.06 -6.04 0.09
CA SER A 92 -10.09 -5.25 0.85
C SER A 92 -10.75 -4.24 1.75
N SER A 93 -10.14 -4.02 2.92
CA SER A 93 -10.64 -3.07 3.91
C SER A 93 -9.48 -2.48 4.71
N TYR A 94 -9.32 -1.16 4.63
CA TYR A 94 -8.25 -0.44 5.32
C TYR A 94 -8.70 0.93 5.79
N VAL A 95 -8.03 1.41 6.84
CA VAL A 95 -8.16 2.76 7.37
C VAL A 95 -6.81 3.44 7.28
N SER A 96 -6.79 4.71 6.88
CA SER A 96 -5.62 5.55 7.00
C SER A 96 -5.90 6.77 7.87
N PHE A 97 -4.86 7.22 8.56
CA PHE A 97 -4.87 8.48 9.30
C PHE A 97 -3.60 9.25 8.98
N GLY A 98 -3.74 10.54 8.67
CA GLY A 98 -2.63 11.42 8.34
C GLY A 98 -2.68 12.74 9.10
N TRP A 99 -1.55 13.16 9.64
CA TRP A 99 -1.41 14.42 10.36
C TRP A 99 0.02 14.95 10.29
N ASN A 100 0.16 16.24 9.94
CA ASN A 100 1.45 16.96 9.90
C ASN A 100 2.56 16.25 9.11
N GLY A 101 2.22 15.69 7.94
CA GLY A 101 3.17 14.97 7.10
C GLY A 101 3.52 13.56 7.58
N ILE A 102 2.82 13.01 8.59
CA ILE A 102 2.92 11.61 9.00
C ILE A 102 1.60 10.93 8.68
N GLY A 103 1.63 9.79 8.00
CA GLY A 103 0.46 8.96 7.78
C GLY A 103 0.70 7.51 8.16
N ILE A 104 -0.36 6.86 8.62
CA ILE A 104 -0.39 5.42 8.94
C ILE A 104 -1.53 4.74 8.19
N LEU A 105 -1.34 3.47 7.85
CA LEU A 105 -2.35 2.56 7.31
C LEU A 105 -2.52 1.40 8.29
N LEU A 106 -3.77 1.11 8.62
CA LEU A 106 -4.16 -0.02 9.44
C LEU A 106 -5.16 -0.90 8.67
N PRO A 107 -5.04 -2.23 8.77
CA PRO A 107 -6.00 -3.15 8.20
C PRO A 107 -7.33 -3.06 8.96
N ALA A 108 -8.44 -3.15 8.24
CA ALA A 108 -9.78 -3.24 8.80
C ALA A 108 -10.45 -4.55 8.39
N LEU A 109 -11.57 -4.88 9.02
CA LEU A 109 -12.32 -6.09 8.72
C LEU A 109 -12.99 -5.98 7.33
N CYS A 110 -12.80 -7.01 6.52
CA CYS A 110 -13.58 -7.27 5.31
C CYS A 110 -14.93 -7.90 5.68
N SER A 111 -15.83 -7.98 4.69
CA SER A 111 -17.15 -8.62 4.83
C SER A 111 -17.07 -10.12 5.18
N ASN A 112 -15.94 -10.78 4.93
CA ASN A 112 -15.70 -12.18 5.33
C ASN A 112 -15.02 -12.33 6.70
N GLY A 113 -14.90 -11.23 7.47
CA GLY A 113 -14.29 -11.23 8.81
C GLY A 113 -12.76 -11.28 8.85
N ARG A 114 -12.07 -11.22 7.70
CA ARG A 114 -10.60 -11.18 7.64
C ARG A 114 -10.08 -9.73 7.58
N LEU A 115 -8.87 -9.51 8.08
CA LEU A 115 -8.23 -8.19 8.11
C LEU A 115 -7.44 -7.90 6.83
N GLY A 116 -7.59 -6.69 6.28
CA GLY A 116 -6.79 -6.22 5.14
C GLY A 116 -7.38 -6.66 3.79
N THR A 117 -6.57 -7.24 2.92
CA THR A 117 -6.98 -7.79 1.62
C THR A 117 -7.14 -9.31 1.71
N CYS A 118 -8.16 -9.87 1.08
CA CYS A 118 -8.42 -11.30 1.03
C CYS A 118 -8.86 -11.69 -0.38
N MET A 119 -8.23 -12.74 -0.93
CA MET A 119 -8.71 -13.47 -2.09
C MET A 119 -9.40 -14.75 -1.60
N ASP A 120 -10.70 -14.84 -1.84
CA ASP A 120 -11.49 -16.05 -1.59
C ASP A 120 -11.54 -16.85 -2.88
N TYR A 121 -11.18 -18.13 -2.83
CA TYR A 121 -11.22 -19.05 -3.97
C TYR A 121 -12.40 -20.02 -3.90
N GLY A 122 -13.33 -19.80 -2.97
CA GLY A 122 -14.51 -20.64 -2.82
C GLY A 122 -14.22 -21.99 -2.17
N GLU A 123 -15.13 -22.94 -2.39
CA GLU A 123 -14.94 -24.33 -1.95
C GLU A 123 -14.13 -25.11 -2.99
N GLN A 124 -13.11 -25.83 -2.51
CA GLN A 124 -12.25 -26.67 -3.32
C GLN A 124 -12.37 -28.12 -2.83
N GLU A 125 -12.32 -29.06 -3.76
CA GLU A 125 -12.38 -30.49 -3.48
C GLU A 125 -10.99 -31.03 -3.15
N GLU A 126 -10.91 -31.90 -2.14
CA GLU A 126 -9.69 -32.60 -1.73
C GLU A 126 -9.76 -34.06 -2.17
N TYR A 127 -8.68 -34.54 -2.80
CA TYR A 127 -8.55 -35.91 -3.30
C TYR A 127 -7.28 -36.55 -2.71
N ASP A 128 -7.31 -37.86 -2.46
CA ASP A 128 -6.11 -38.61 -2.07
C ASP A 128 -5.20 -38.93 -3.28
N GLU A 129 -4.04 -39.56 -3.03
CA GLU A 129 -3.10 -39.96 -4.08
C GLU A 129 -3.68 -40.96 -5.09
N ASP A 130 -4.73 -41.69 -4.70
CA ASP A 130 -5.45 -42.66 -5.53
C ASP A 130 -6.66 -42.04 -6.26
N GLY A 131 -6.92 -40.74 -6.05
CA GLY A 131 -8.02 -39.99 -6.67
C GLY A 131 -9.38 -40.15 -5.99
N ASN A 132 -9.44 -40.67 -4.77
CA ASN A 132 -10.67 -40.73 -3.99
C ASN A 132 -10.96 -39.38 -3.32
N TYR A 133 -12.24 -38.97 -3.35
CA TYR A 133 -12.70 -37.74 -2.72
C TYR A 133 -12.63 -37.82 -1.19
N LEU A 134 -11.93 -36.87 -0.57
CA LEU A 134 -11.73 -36.79 0.88
C LEU A 134 -12.63 -35.74 1.56
N GLY A 135 -13.20 -34.81 0.79
CA GLY A 135 -14.05 -33.73 1.30
C GLY A 135 -13.83 -32.42 0.56
N SER A 136 -14.52 -31.37 0.98
CA SER A 136 -14.31 -30.00 0.48
C SER A 136 -13.71 -29.11 1.57
N PHE A 137 -12.94 -28.11 1.15
CA PHE A 137 -12.41 -27.09 2.04
C PHE A 137 -12.52 -25.69 1.41
N SER A 138 -12.79 -24.69 2.24
CA SER A 138 -12.70 -23.29 1.80
C SER A 138 -11.23 -22.89 1.64
N ALA A 139 -10.90 -22.46 0.41
CA ALA A 139 -9.59 -22.03 -0.01
C ALA A 139 -9.52 -20.50 -0.05
N TYR A 140 -8.49 -19.92 0.57
CA TYR A 140 -8.33 -18.47 0.61
C TYR A 140 -6.88 -18.04 0.85
N GLU A 141 -6.60 -16.81 0.45
CA GLU A 141 -5.37 -16.10 0.78
C GLU A 141 -5.70 -14.72 1.33
N SER A 142 -4.87 -14.20 2.24
CA SER A 142 -5.07 -12.87 2.83
C SER A 142 -3.76 -12.16 3.11
N ASP A 143 -3.75 -10.85 2.89
CA ASP A 143 -2.66 -9.94 3.24
C ASP A 143 -3.14 -8.87 4.23
N THR A 144 -2.61 -8.95 5.45
CA THR A 144 -2.76 -7.91 6.46
C THR A 144 -1.58 -6.95 6.39
N LYS A 145 -1.81 -5.80 5.75
CA LYS A 145 -0.80 -4.76 5.50
C LYS A 145 -0.86 -3.63 6.54
N PHE A 146 0.29 -3.29 7.09
CA PHE A 146 0.53 -2.10 7.90
C PHE A 146 1.50 -1.20 7.17
N ALA A 147 1.26 0.11 7.16
CA ALA A 147 2.18 1.04 6.52
C ALA A 147 2.30 2.35 7.29
N ILE A 148 3.45 3.01 7.11
CA ILE A 148 3.72 4.35 7.57
C ILE A 148 4.36 5.15 6.43
N GLY A 149 3.98 6.42 6.29
CA GLY A 149 4.61 7.35 5.36
C GLY A 149 4.89 8.68 6.03
N ILE A 150 5.95 9.34 5.57
CA ILE A 150 6.49 10.55 6.15
C ILE A 150 6.87 11.52 5.02
N ASN A 151 6.19 12.67 4.95
CA ASN A 151 6.64 13.83 4.20
C ASN A 151 7.66 14.60 5.06
N THR A 152 8.92 14.50 4.64
CA THR A 152 10.06 15.06 5.37
C THR A 152 10.01 16.59 5.46
N LEU A 153 9.62 17.27 4.37
CA LEU A 153 9.60 18.72 4.31
C LEU A 153 8.40 19.31 5.07
N GLU A 154 7.24 18.67 5.03
CA GLU A 154 6.08 19.07 5.84
C GLU A 154 6.38 18.96 7.34
N ILE A 155 6.99 17.86 7.79
CA ILE A 155 7.39 17.70 9.19
C ILE A 155 8.37 18.79 9.61
N ILE A 156 9.43 19.03 8.84
CA ILE A 156 10.46 20.01 9.18
C ILE A 156 9.88 21.44 9.17
N SER A 157 9.06 21.77 8.17
CA SER A 157 8.36 23.06 8.08
C SER A 157 7.46 23.30 9.30
N ASN A 158 6.67 22.30 9.71
CA ASN A 158 5.78 22.40 10.86
C ASN A 158 6.53 22.52 12.20
N LEU A 159 7.70 21.90 12.33
CA LEU A 159 8.53 21.97 13.54
C LEU A 159 9.26 23.30 13.68
N ILE A 160 9.87 23.79 12.60
CA ILE A 160 10.74 24.99 12.64
C ILE A 160 9.91 26.27 12.41
N LYS A 161 8.76 26.19 11.73
CA LYS A 161 7.87 27.32 11.38
C LYS A 161 8.61 28.47 10.67
N ASN A 162 9.59 28.13 9.84
CA ASN A 162 10.34 29.10 9.05
C ASN A 162 9.66 29.32 7.70
N ARG A 163 9.41 30.59 7.37
CA ARG A 163 8.76 31.01 6.11
C ARG A 163 9.45 30.47 4.84
N GLN A 164 10.78 30.41 4.82
CA GLN A 164 11.53 29.87 3.67
C GLN A 164 11.32 28.36 3.51
N LEU A 165 11.26 27.63 4.63
CA LEU A 165 10.97 26.18 4.61
C LEU A 165 9.54 25.90 4.20
N THR A 166 8.59 26.71 4.65
CA THR A 166 7.18 26.60 4.22
C THR A 166 7.02 26.92 2.73
N PHE A 167 7.72 27.93 2.22
CA PHE A 167 7.75 28.20 0.78
C PHE A 167 8.35 27.02 0.01
N LEU A 168 9.50 26.50 0.45
CA LEU A 168 10.16 25.37 -0.19
C LEU A 168 9.28 24.11 -0.19
N GLN A 169 8.59 23.83 0.92
CA GLN A 169 7.62 22.74 1.04
C GLN A 169 6.44 22.90 0.09
N ASN A 170 5.95 24.12 -0.14
CA ASN A 170 4.89 24.36 -1.13
C ASN A 170 5.36 24.11 -2.57
N CYS A 171 6.64 24.32 -2.86
CA CYS A 171 7.22 24.12 -4.19
C CYS A 171 7.68 22.69 -4.44
N ALA A 172 8.22 22.01 -3.42
CA ALA A 172 8.74 20.66 -3.54
C ALA A 172 8.52 19.88 -2.25
N ASP A 173 8.20 18.60 -2.38
CA ASP A 173 8.00 17.68 -1.26
C ASP A 173 8.75 16.37 -1.51
N LEU A 174 9.18 15.73 -0.42
CA LEU A 174 9.76 14.39 -0.44
C LEU A 174 9.09 13.55 0.64
N SER A 175 8.40 12.50 0.19
CA SER A 175 7.79 11.51 1.05
C SER A 175 8.51 10.17 0.96
N LEU A 176 8.69 9.53 2.10
CA LEU A 176 9.23 8.19 2.25
C LEU A 176 8.20 7.33 2.95
N GLY A 177 8.10 6.05 2.58
CA GLY A 177 7.16 5.13 3.21
C GLY A 177 7.74 3.75 3.40
N TYR A 178 7.15 3.02 4.34
CA TYR A 178 7.48 1.64 4.63
C TYR A 178 6.18 0.87 4.90
N ASN A 179 6.12 -0.37 4.41
CA ASN A 179 5.05 -1.29 4.76
C ASN A 179 5.58 -2.65 5.23
N TYR A 180 4.75 -3.31 6.02
CA TYR A 180 4.92 -4.66 6.51
C TYR A 180 3.62 -5.43 6.30
N ASP A 181 3.75 -6.57 5.63
CA ASP A 181 2.64 -7.38 5.15
C ASP A 181 2.72 -8.75 5.84
N ILE A 182 1.60 -9.19 6.40
CA ILE A 182 1.44 -10.54 6.95
C ILE A 182 0.54 -11.30 5.99
N ILE A 183 1.13 -12.25 5.28
CA ILE A 183 0.43 -13.01 4.25
C ILE A 183 0.12 -14.40 4.80
N TYR A 184 -1.14 -14.81 4.64
CA TYR A 184 -1.63 -16.12 5.02
C TYR A 184 -2.24 -16.80 3.79
N SER A 185 -1.93 -18.08 3.60
CA SER A 185 -2.47 -18.88 2.50
C SER A 185 -3.03 -20.19 3.05
N LYS A 186 -4.20 -20.57 2.56
CA LYS A 186 -4.85 -21.87 2.79
C LYS A 186 -5.41 -22.37 1.47
N LEU A 187 -4.56 -23.03 0.69
CA LEU A 187 -4.90 -23.67 -0.59
C LEU A 187 -4.78 -25.21 -0.47
N GLY A 188 -5.22 -25.76 0.66
CA GLY A 188 -4.99 -27.15 1.08
C GLY A 188 -4.00 -27.23 2.24
N TYR A 189 -2.85 -26.56 2.11
CA TYR A 189 -1.89 -26.39 3.21
C TYR A 189 -1.91 -24.97 3.78
N LYS A 190 -1.68 -24.85 5.09
CA LYS A 190 -1.59 -23.56 5.78
C LYS A 190 -0.18 -23.00 5.68
N GLY A 191 -0.02 -21.91 4.94
CA GLY A 191 1.21 -21.14 4.83
C GLY A 191 1.10 -19.78 5.53
N LYS A 192 2.21 -19.32 6.10
CA LYS A 192 2.35 -17.94 6.58
C LYS A 192 3.67 -17.38 6.07
N SER A 193 3.62 -16.19 5.49
CA SER A 193 4.79 -15.46 5.00
C SER A 193 4.70 -14.00 5.39
N PHE A 194 5.81 -13.29 5.22
CA PHE A 194 5.93 -11.88 5.53
C PHE A 194 6.61 -11.16 4.37
N SER A 195 6.12 -9.97 4.04
CA SER A 195 6.68 -9.10 3.00
C SER A 195 6.91 -7.70 3.57
N THR A 196 7.86 -6.99 2.97
CA THR A 196 8.17 -5.59 3.32
C THR A 196 8.33 -4.79 2.05
N GLY A 197 8.09 -3.48 2.13
CA GLY A 197 8.36 -2.59 1.01
C GLY A 197 8.78 -1.21 1.48
N ILE A 198 9.57 -0.54 0.63
CA ILE A 198 10.04 0.83 0.85
C ILE A 198 9.64 1.67 -0.35
N GLY A 199 8.94 2.77 -0.07
CA GLY A 199 8.47 3.71 -1.06
C GLY A 199 9.17 5.06 -0.94
N GLY A 200 9.33 5.75 -2.08
CA GLY A 200 9.71 7.15 -2.14
C GLY A 200 8.86 7.88 -3.17
N ILE A 201 8.45 9.11 -2.87
CA ILE A 201 7.76 10.00 -3.82
C ILE A 201 8.33 11.40 -3.70
N PHE A 202 8.76 11.95 -4.84
CA PHE A 202 9.14 13.34 -4.99
C PHE A 202 8.04 14.08 -5.74
N ARG A 203 7.66 15.26 -5.23
CA ARG A 203 6.69 16.16 -5.86
C ARG A 203 7.37 17.51 -6.14
N LEU A 204 7.08 18.09 -7.29
CA LEU A 204 7.45 19.45 -7.67
C LEU A 204 6.20 20.19 -8.17
N SER A 205 5.85 21.30 -7.52
CA SER A 205 4.77 22.19 -7.92
C SER A 205 5.34 23.36 -8.72
N LEU A 206 5.25 23.27 -10.05
CA LEU A 206 5.82 24.28 -10.96
C LEU A 206 4.97 25.54 -11.01
N SER A 207 3.66 25.44 -10.80
CA SER A 207 2.76 26.60 -10.72
C SER A 207 3.18 27.59 -9.64
N LYS A 208 3.78 27.12 -8.54
CA LYS A 208 4.27 27.97 -7.45
C LYS A 208 5.56 28.72 -7.74
N PHE A 209 6.25 28.42 -8.84
CA PHE A 209 7.40 29.20 -9.30
C PHE A 209 7.01 30.35 -10.23
N PHE A 210 5.81 30.30 -10.83
CA PHE A 210 5.36 31.30 -11.79
C PHE A 210 4.05 31.94 -11.31
N GLU A 211 4.17 33.00 -10.50
CA GLU A 211 3.04 33.75 -9.92
C GLU A 211 2.05 34.26 -11.00
N ASP A 212 2.52 34.49 -12.23
CA ASP A 212 1.71 35.00 -13.35
C ASP A 212 0.70 33.97 -13.91
N PHE A 213 0.86 32.67 -13.64
CA PHE A 213 -0.02 31.61 -14.17
C PHE A 213 -0.99 31.02 -13.13
N ASP A 214 -0.93 31.46 -11.86
CA ASP A 214 -1.67 30.86 -10.73
C ASP A 214 -3.20 30.84 -10.93
N ASN A 215 -3.75 31.63 -11.86
CA ASN A 215 -5.18 31.70 -12.15
C ASN A 215 -5.65 30.93 -13.41
N LEU A 216 -4.73 30.37 -14.22
CA LEU A 216 -5.08 29.71 -15.49
C LEU A 216 -4.84 28.20 -15.48
N PHE A 217 -3.74 27.72 -14.89
CA PHE A 217 -3.49 26.29 -14.73
C PHE A 217 -2.52 25.99 -13.59
N THR A 218 -2.72 24.84 -12.92
CA THR A 218 -1.76 24.28 -11.96
C THR A 218 -1.00 23.14 -12.61
N LEU A 219 0.34 23.15 -12.48
CA LEU A 219 1.20 22.08 -12.98
C LEU A 219 2.02 21.51 -11.82
N ASP A 220 1.68 20.29 -11.45
CA ASP A 220 2.39 19.51 -10.45
C ASP A 220 2.96 18.25 -11.10
N LEU A 221 4.22 17.95 -10.81
CA LEU A 221 4.90 16.73 -11.22
C LEU A 221 5.13 15.87 -9.98
N ALA A 222 4.75 14.60 -10.05
CA ALA A 222 5.04 13.61 -9.03
C ALA A 222 5.74 12.40 -9.67
N SER A 223 6.81 11.95 -9.03
CA SER A 223 7.53 10.74 -9.42
C SER A 223 7.73 9.86 -8.20
N GLY A 224 7.49 8.56 -8.36
CA GLY A 224 7.51 7.60 -7.28
C GLY A 224 8.31 6.36 -7.63
N VAL A 225 8.97 5.80 -6.63
CA VAL A 225 9.62 4.48 -6.69
C VAL A 225 9.12 3.65 -5.52
N TYR A 226 8.80 2.39 -5.78
CA TYR A 226 8.43 1.44 -4.75
C TYR A 226 9.26 0.16 -4.92
N LEU A 227 10.02 -0.17 -3.87
CA LEU A 227 10.86 -1.36 -3.82
C LEU A 227 10.20 -2.39 -2.91
N LEU A 228 9.86 -3.52 -3.51
CA LEU A 228 9.26 -4.66 -2.85
C LEU A 228 10.33 -5.65 -2.41
N ASN A 229 10.24 -6.11 -1.17
CA ASN A 229 11.18 -7.05 -0.55
C ASN A 229 12.67 -6.67 -0.70
N PRO A 230 13.06 -5.43 -0.36
CA PRO A 230 14.42 -4.93 -0.60
C PRO A 230 15.51 -5.71 0.14
N SER A 231 15.16 -6.49 1.17
CA SER A 231 16.07 -7.38 1.89
C SER A 231 16.58 -8.58 1.07
N LYS A 232 15.99 -8.84 -0.13
CA LYS A 232 16.39 -9.93 -1.03
C LYS A 232 17.32 -9.51 -2.18
N LEU A 233 17.68 -8.24 -2.29
CA LEU A 233 18.71 -7.77 -3.22
C LEU A 233 20.08 -8.26 -2.72
N ARG A 234 20.47 -9.48 -3.10
CA ARG A 234 21.81 -10.07 -2.96
C ARG A 234 22.36 -10.37 -4.33
#